data_AF-A0ABD2UVT7-F1
#
_entry.id   AF-A0ABD2UVT7-F1
#
_cell.length_a   1.000
_cell.length_b   1.000
_cell.length_c   1.000
_cell.angle_alpha   90.00
_cell.angle_beta   90.00
_cell.angle_gamma   90.00
#
_symmetry.space_group_name_H-M   'P 1'
#
loop_
_entity.id
_entity.type
_entity.pdbx_description
1 polymer ?
#
loop_
_entity_poly.entity_id
_entity_poly.type
_entity_poly.pdbx_seq_one_letter_code
_entity_poly.pdbx_strand_id
1 'polypeptide(L)'
;MELQETPASAKKSKHFPLTPFRIIRGVICLSVLLSTAFVFLIYFVPVAAVLLRLFSTLYSRKVVALLFGLWLGLWPFLFEKVNETTVVFSGDKVPPRERVLLIANHRTEVDWMYVWNLAYRKGCLGHIKYLLKKSLMKLPVFGWGFYVLEFIPLERDWVVDEPVIKETLSTFTNPQDPLWLTVFPEGTDYSDEKCKASQKFASQNGLPVLKNVLLPKTKGFYACLEILRSSLDAGSIFLPCSIDTCFCSTFVVPVAFDGKPVNFNVTKLVL
;
A
#
# COMPACT_ATOMS: atom_id res chain seq x y z
N MET A 1 11.98 -2.70 43.53
CA MET A 1 10.73 -3.16 42.90
C MET A 1 11.14 -3.82 41.60
N GLU A 2 11.35 -5.12 41.68
CA GLU A 2 11.80 -5.97 40.57
C GLU A 2 10.77 -5.92 39.43
N LEU A 3 11.25 -5.67 38.22
CA LEU A 3 10.48 -5.85 36.99
C LEU A 3 10.43 -7.35 36.70
N GLN A 4 9.30 -7.98 37.02
CA GLN A 4 8.99 -9.34 36.61
C GLN A 4 8.99 -9.42 35.08
N GLU A 5 9.94 -10.17 34.53
CA GLU A 5 9.89 -10.62 33.14
C GLU A 5 8.69 -11.56 32.96
N THR A 6 7.67 -11.11 32.24
CA THR A 6 6.63 -12.01 31.72
C THR A 6 7.25 -12.93 30.67
N PRO A 7 7.10 -14.27 30.79
CA PRO A 7 7.72 -15.20 29.86
C PRO A 7 7.09 -15.03 28.47
N ALA A 8 7.95 -14.79 27.48
CA ALA A 8 7.61 -14.80 26.07
C ALA A 8 7.02 -16.18 25.71
N SER A 9 5.69 -16.27 25.69
CA SER A 9 4.98 -17.39 25.08
C SER A 9 5.35 -17.38 23.60
N ALA A 10 6.29 -18.25 23.22
CA ALA A 10 6.56 -18.60 21.84
C ALA A 10 5.29 -19.21 21.24
N LYS A 11 4.37 -18.37 20.74
CA LYS A 11 3.29 -18.79 19.87
C LYS A 11 3.93 -19.31 18.59
N LYS A 12 4.22 -20.61 18.56
CA LYS A 12 4.45 -21.36 17.32
C LYS A 12 3.35 -20.95 16.35
N SER A 13 3.74 -20.33 15.24
CA SER A 13 2.89 -20.11 14.07
C SER A 13 2.24 -21.46 13.72
N LYS A 14 0.96 -21.60 14.06
CA LYS A 14 0.18 -22.79 13.71
C LYS A 14 -0.13 -22.66 12.22
N HIS A 15 0.63 -23.37 11.41
CA HIS A 15 0.38 -23.50 9.98
C HIS A 15 -0.93 -24.29 9.81
N PHE A 16 -2.03 -23.63 9.50
CA PHE A 16 -3.28 -24.31 9.17
C PHE A 16 -3.28 -24.63 7.67
N PRO A 17 -3.57 -25.88 7.26
CA PRO A 17 -3.64 -26.23 5.85
C PRO A 17 -4.78 -25.45 5.16
N LEU A 18 -4.54 -24.98 3.94
CA LEU A 18 -5.57 -24.41 3.08
C LEU A 18 -6.55 -25.51 2.68
N THR A 19 -7.68 -25.59 3.38
CA THR A 19 -8.73 -26.55 3.03
C THR A 19 -9.38 -26.14 1.70
N PRO A 20 -9.81 -27.10 0.85
CA PRO A 20 -10.50 -26.80 -0.39
C PRO A 20 -11.70 -25.86 -0.21
N PHE A 21 -12.42 -26.00 0.89
CA PHE A 21 -13.54 -25.12 1.25
C PHE A 21 -13.12 -23.64 1.42
N ARG A 22 -11.98 -23.38 2.06
CA ARG A 22 -11.45 -22.01 2.21
C ARG A 22 -11.00 -21.42 0.88
N ILE A 23 -10.40 -22.25 0.02
CA ILE A 23 -10.03 -21.83 -1.33
C ILE A 23 -11.27 -21.43 -2.12
N ILE A 24 -12.33 -22.26 -2.08
CA ILE A 24 -13.59 -21.96 -2.77
C ILE A 24 -14.20 -20.65 -2.27
N ARG A 25 -14.26 -20.42 -0.95
CA ARG A 25 -14.73 -19.16 -0.36
C ARG A 25 -13.91 -17.95 -0.83
N GLY A 26 -12.58 -18.08 -0.82
CA GLY A 26 -11.68 -17.04 -1.31
C GLY A 26 -11.90 -16.73 -2.79
N VAL A 27 -12.06 -17.76 -3.63
CA VAL A 27 -12.36 -17.61 -5.06
C VAL A 27 -13.71 -16.92 -5.27
N ILE A 28 -14.75 -17.28 -4.52
CA ILE A 28 -16.05 -16.61 -4.57
C ILE A 28 -15.91 -15.14 -4.18
N CYS A 29 -15.22 -14.83 -3.07
CA CYS A 29 -14.98 -13.45 -2.64
C CYS A 29 -14.27 -12.62 -3.71
N LEU A 30 -13.21 -13.18 -4.32
CA LEU A 30 -12.47 -12.52 -5.39
C LEU A 30 -13.34 -12.32 -6.64
N SER A 31 -14.17 -13.30 -6.98
CA SER A 31 -15.07 -13.24 -8.15
C SER A 31 -16.15 -12.16 -7.97
N VAL A 32 -16.70 -12.04 -6.75
CA VAL A 32 -17.65 -10.98 -6.40
C VAL A 32 -16.96 -9.61 -6.44
N LEU A 33 -15.76 -9.48 -5.88
CA LEU A 33 -15.01 -8.23 -5.91
C LEU A 33 -14.70 -7.78 -7.35
N LEU A 34 -14.21 -8.68 -8.19
CA LEU A 34 -13.86 -8.37 -9.58
C LEU A 34 -15.11 -8.03 -10.41
N SER A 35 -16.17 -8.82 -10.31
CA SER A 35 -17.41 -8.56 -11.06
C SER A 35 -18.05 -7.23 -10.68
N THR A 36 -18.09 -6.89 -9.38
CA THR A 36 -18.57 -5.57 -8.92
C THR A 36 -17.63 -4.44 -9.31
N ALA A 37 -16.31 -4.67 -9.42
CA ALA A 37 -15.36 -3.68 -9.94
C ALA A 37 -15.71 -3.27 -11.38
N PHE A 38 -16.00 -4.24 -12.25
CA PHE A 38 -16.39 -3.97 -13.64
C PHE A 38 -17.66 -3.11 -13.72
N VAL A 39 -18.70 -3.47 -12.96
CA VAL A 39 -19.94 -2.69 -12.90
C VAL A 39 -19.66 -1.29 -12.37
N PHE A 40 -18.90 -1.18 -11.28
CA PHE A 40 -18.57 0.10 -10.67
C PHE A 40 -17.83 1.04 -11.65
N LEU A 41 -16.79 0.53 -12.30
CA LEU A 41 -15.99 1.28 -13.28
C LEU A 41 -16.81 1.69 -14.50
N ILE A 42 -17.69 0.83 -15.01
CA ILE A 42 -18.47 1.15 -16.23
C ILE A 42 -19.55 2.21 -15.96
N TYR A 43 -20.26 2.12 -14.83
CA TYR A 43 -21.46 2.94 -14.63
C TYR A 43 -21.22 4.20 -13.78
N PHE A 44 -20.40 4.13 -12.74
CA PHE A 44 -20.31 5.21 -11.75
C PHE A 44 -19.14 6.16 -12.02
N VAL A 45 -18.02 5.60 -12.48
CA VAL A 45 -16.79 6.36 -12.65
C VAL A 45 -16.86 7.37 -13.82
N PRO A 46 -17.47 7.10 -14.98
CA PRO A 46 -17.46 8.07 -16.08
C PRO A 46 -18.25 9.33 -15.73
N VAL A 47 -19.40 9.16 -15.08
CA VAL A 47 -20.27 10.26 -14.63
C VAL A 47 -19.55 11.10 -13.59
N ALA A 48 -18.96 10.48 -12.56
CA ALA A 48 -18.30 11.19 -11.47
C ALA A 48 -16.98 11.85 -11.89
N ALA A 49 -16.20 11.22 -12.77
CA ALA A 49 -14.86 11.67 -13.09
C ALA A 49 -14.79 12.58 -14.32
N VAL A 50 -15.67 12.42 -15.30
CA VAL A 50 -15.64 13.27 -16.51
C VAL A 50 -16.49 14.52 -16.29
N LEU A 51 -17.74 14.37 -15.84
CA LEU A 51 -18.65 15.51 -15.73
C LEU A 51 -18.23 16.48 -14.61
N LEU A 52 -17.93 15.96 -13.41
CA LEU A 52 -17.58 16.83 -12.28
C LEU A 52 -16.21 17.50 -12.44
N ARG A 53 -15.27 16.85 -13.14
CA ARG A 53 -13.92 17.36 -13.33
C ARG A 53 -13.87 18.58 -14.26
N LEU A 54 -14.88 18.77 -15.11
CA LEU A 54 -15.06 20.00 -15.89
C LEU A 54 -15.38 21.22 -15.03
N PHE A 55 -15.97 21.02 -13.84
CA PHE A 55 -16.33 22.11 -12.93
C PHE A 55 -15.29 22.32 -11.82
N SER A 56 -14.83 21.24 -11.19
CA SER A 56 -13.85 21.32 -10.11
C SER A 56 -13.11 19.99 -9.92
N THR A 57 -11.78 20.04 -10.01
CA THR A 57 -10.89 18.90 -9.73
C THR A 57 -10.99 18.44 -8.27
N LEU A 58 -11.03 19.37 -7.32
CA LEU A 58 -11.16 19.07 -5.88
C LEU A 58 -12.47 18.33 -5.59
N TYR A 59 -13.60 18.81 -6.12
CA TYR A 59 -14.88 18.15 -5.90
C TYR A 59 -14.95 16.79 -6.60
N SER A 60 -14.45 16.70 -7.84
CA SER A 60 -14.35 15.42 -8.56
C SER A 60 -13.53 14.39 -7.77
N ARG A 61 -12.36 14.77 -7.23
CA ARG A 61 -11.54 13.89 -6.38
C ARG A 61 -12.29 13.40 -5.15
N LYS A 62 -13.01 14.28 -4.45
CA LYS A 62 -13.81 13.90 -3.27
C LYS A 62 -14.92 12.91 -3.61
N VAL A 63 -15.64 13.13 -4.71
CA VAL A 63 -16.72 12.23 -5.14
C VAL A 63 -16.15 10.89 -5.62
N VAL A 64 -15.09 10.90 -6.44
CA VAL A 64 -14.41 9.68 -6.89
C VAL A 64 -13.87 8.90 -5.69
N ALA A 65 -13.24 9.57 -4.72
CA ALA A 65 -12.75 8.94 -3.50
C ALA A 65 -13.89 8.33 -2.66
N LEU A 66 -15.02 9.02 -2.52
CA LEU A 66 -16.20 8.49 -1.82
C LEU A 66 -16.70 7.21 -2.49
N LEU A 67 -16.96 7.26 -3.79
CA LEU A 67 -17.45 6.11 -4.56
C LEU A 67 -16.45 4.94 -4.51
N PHE A 68 -15.16 5.23 -4.72
CA PHE A 68 -14.10 4.24 -4.66
C PHE A 68 -13.98 3.61 -3.28
N GLY A 69 -14.07 4.41 -2.21
CA GLY A 69 -14.06 3.94 -0.83
C GLY A 69 -15.26 3.07 -0.49
N LEU A 70 -16.46 3.40 -0.99
CA LEU A 70 -17.66 2.58 -0.83
C LEU A 70 -17.49 1.21 -1.51
N TRP A 71 -16.97 1.18 -2.74
CA TRP A 71 -16.70 -0.07 -3.44
C TRP A 71 -15.59 -0.88 -2.76
N LEU A 72 -14.44 -0.25 -2.44
CA LEU A 72 -13.33 -0.92 -1.76
C LEU A 72 -13.72 -1.47 -0.38
N GLY A 73 -14.69 -0.84 0.31
CA GLY A 73 -15.21 -1.29 1.60
C GLY A 73 -15.82 -2.69 1.55
N LEU A 74 -16.21 -3.16 0.36
CA LEU A 74 -16.64 -4.54 0.14
C LEU A 74 -15.52 -5.54 0.47
N TRP A 75 -14.26 -5.21 0.20
CA TRP A 75 -13.16 -6.14 0.41
C TRP A 75 -12.94 -6.50 1.89
N PRO A 76 -12.74 -5.56 2.84
CA PRO A 76 -12.62 -5.90 4.26
C PRO A 76 -13.80 -6.71 4.78
N PHE A 77 -15.02 -6.44 4.30
CA PHE A 77 -16.19 -7.24 4.63
C PHE A 77 -16.09 -8.67 4.10
N LEU A 78 -15.83 -8.86 2.80
CA LEU A 78 -15.68 -10.18 2.19
C LEU A 78 -14.54 -10.96 2.82
N PHE A 79 -13.40 -10.31 3.07
CA PHE A 79 -12.20 -10.94 3.58
C PHE A 79 -12.34 -11.35 5.06
N GLU A 80 -12.83 -10.45 5.91
CA GLU A 80 -12.90 -10.73 7.34
C GLU A 80 -14.17 -11.47 7.76
N LYS A 81 -15.31 -11.15 7.15
CA LYS A 81 -16.61 -11.73 7.52
C LYS A 81 -16.99 -12.94 6.69
N VAL A 82 -16.83 -12.86 5.36
CA VAL A 82 -17.24 -13.96 4.46
C VAL A 82 -16.15 -15.01 4.30
N ASN A 83 -14.87 -14.64 4.35
CA ASN A 83 -13.74 -15.56 4.28
C ASN A 83 -13.15 -15.89 5.66
N GLU A 84 -13.76 -15.43 6.75
CA GLU A 84 -13.33 -15.69 8.14
C GLU A 84 -11.85 -15.41 8.40
N THR A 85 -11.28 -14.43 7.70
CA THR A 85 -9.86 -14.09 7.87
C THR A 85 -9.69 -13.06 8.97
N THR A 86 -8.83 -13.36 9.94
CA THR A 86 -8.50 -12.38 11.00
C THR A 86 -7.32 -11.54 10.54
N VAL A 87 -7.53 -10.23 10.44
CA VAL A 87 -6.45 -9.26 10.17
C VAL A 87 -5.99 -8.66 11.49
N VAL A 88 -4.69 -8.79 11.79
CA VAL A 88 -4.07 -8.27 13.01
C VAL A 88 -3.12 -7.14 12.66
N PHE A 89 -3.39 -5.96 13.22
CA PHE A 89 -2.49 -4.80 13.16
C PHE A 89 -1.72 -4.71 14.47
N SER A 90 -0.39 -4.69 14.36
CA SER A 90 0.52 -4.60 15.49
C SER A 90 1.44 -3.39 15.32
N GLY A 91 1.98 -2.88 16.42
CA GLY A 91 2.85 -1.69 16.42
C GLY A 91 2.08 -0.41 16.74
N ASP A 92 2.58 0.70 16.22
CA ASP A 92 2.14 2.02 16.59
C ASP A 92 0.82 2.42 15.92
N LYS A 93 0.08 3.32 16.57
CA LYS A 93 -1.22 3.77 16.07
C LYS A 93 -1.02 4.76 14.93
N VAL A 94 -1.49 4.42 13.73
CA VAL A 94 -1.71 5.40 12.67
C VAL A 94 -2.85 6.34 13.08
N PRO A 95 -2.67 7.67 13.06
CA PRO A 95 -3.76 8.59 13.30
C PRO A 95 -4.85 8.48 12.20
N PRO A 96 -6.13 8.62 12.56
CA PRO A 96 -7.24 8.53 11.60
C PRO A 96 -7.28 9.78 10.71
N ARG A 97 -7.70 9.61 9.45
CA ARG A 97 -8.00 10.72 8.50
C ARG A 97 -6.84 11.65 8.15
N GLU A 98 -5.61 11.26 8.47
CA GLU A 98 -4.41 12.03 8.13
C GLU A 98 -3.86 11.70 6.74
N ARG A 99 -3.17 12.67 6.15
CA ARG A 99 -2.38 12.50 4.92
C ARG A 99 -1.08 11.79 5.25
N VAL A 100 -0.85 10.64 4.62
CA VAL A 100 0.31 9.80 4.94
C VAL A 100 0.98 9.22 3.70
N LEU A 101 2.29 9.03 3.81
CA LEU A 101 3.11 8.26 2.88
C LEU A 101 3.39 6.89 3.50
N LEU A 102 2.68 5.85 3.04
CA LEU A 102 2.86 4.47 3.46
C LEU A 102 4.02 3.84 2.68
N ILE A 103 4.91 3.15 3.39
CA ILE A 103 5.97 2.31 2.84
C ILE A 103 5.64 0.88 3.24
N ALA A 104 5.54 -0.05 2.31
CA ALA A 104 5.30 -1.45 2.62
C ALA A 104 6.31 -2.35 1.92
N ASN A 105 6.70 -3.46 2.56
CA ASN A 105 7.41 -4.53 1.86
C ASN A 105 6.46 -5.20 0.85
N HIS A 106 7.01 -5.78 -0.22
CA HIS A 106 6.22 -6.41 -1.27
C HIS A 106 6.45 -7.92 -1.27
N ARG A 107 5.56 -8.67 -0.63
CA ARG A 107 5.60 -10.13 -0.51
C ARG A 107 4.77 -10.82 -1.59
N THR A 108 3.62 -10.26 -1.95
CA THR A 108 2.66 -10.90 -2.87
C THR A 108 2.02 -9.87 -3.79
N GLU A 109 1.51 -10.33 -4.93
CA GLU A 109 0.77 -9.46 -5.86
C GLU A 109 -0.48 -8.82 -5.24
N VAL A 110 -0.97 -9.35 -4.12
CA VAL A 110 -2.18 -8.88 -3.44
C VAL A 110 -1.91 -8.05 -2.19
N ASP A 111 -0.67 -7.60 -1.95
CA ASP A 111 -0.34 -6.88 -0.70
C ASP A 111 -1.16 -5.59 -0.49
N TRP A 112 -1.58 -4.96 -1.58
CA TRP A 112 -2.46 -3.79 -1.56
C TRP A 112 -3.78 -4.03 -0.80
N MET A 113 -4.26 -5.28 -0.75
CA MET A 113 -5.52 -5.66 -0.11
C MET A 113 -5.41 -5.59 1.42
N TYR A 114 -4.21 -5.78 1.97
CA TYR A 114 -3.98 -5.59 3.41
C TYR A 114 -3.98 -4.10 3.76
N VAL A 115 -3.42 -3.26 2.88
CA VAL A 115 -3.48 -1.80 3.02
C VAL A 115 -4.93 -1.31 3.03
N TRP A 116 -5.82 -1.92 2.25
CA TRP A 116 -7.25 -1.59 2.27
C TRP A 116 -7.91 -1.87 3.63
N ASN A 117 -7.55 -2.99 4.28
CA ASN A 117 -8.06 -3.31 5.62
C ASN A 117 -7.60 -2.28 6.67
N LEU A 118 -6.38 -1.78 6.55
CA LEU A 118 -5.86 -0.72 7.42
C LEU A 118 -6.56 0.61 7.13
N ALA A 119 -6.68 0.98 5.85
CA ALA A 119 -7.29 2.22 5.42
C ALA A 119 -8.77 2.32 5.82
N TYR A 120 -9.49 1.21 5.75
CA TYR A 120 -10.88 1.13 6.20
C TYR A 120 -11.01 1.53 7.68
N ARG A 121 -10.15 0.98 8.54
CA ARG A 121 -10.11 1.31 9.99
C ARG A 121 -9.69 2.75 10.29
N LYS A 122 -9.00 3.41 9.34
CA LYS A 122 -8.55 4.81 9.47
C LYS A 122 -9.46 5.81 8.77
N GLY A 123 -10.51 5.33 8.08
CA GLY A 123 -11.40 6.18 7.31
C GLY A 123 -10.74 6.80 6.07
N CYS A 124 -9.67 6.18 5.56
CA CYS A 124 -8.87 6.70 4.45
C CYS A 124 -8.98 5.84 3.17
N LEU A 125 -9.87 4.85 3.14
CA LEU A 125 -9.96 3.86 2.07
C LEU A 125 -10.14 4.45 0.67
N GLY A 126 -10.96 5.49 0.54
CA GLY A 126 -11.18 6.18 -0.73
C GLY A 126 -10.01 7.04 -1.22
N HIS A 127 -9.05 7.32 -0.35
CA HIS A 127 -7.95 8.26 -0.60
C HIS A 127 -6.63 7.56 -0.94
N ILE A 128 -6.67 6.23 -1.06
CA ILE A 128 -5.48 5.45 -1.36
C ILE A 128 -5.01 5.72 -2.79
N LYS A 129 -3.70 5.87 -2.96
CA LYS A 129 -3.00 5.97 -4.23
C LYS A 129 -1.81 5.01 -4.25
N TYR A 130 -1.46 4.54 -5.44
CA TYR A 130 -0.36 3.60 -5.64
C TYR A 130 0.60 4.06 -6.72
N LEU A 131 1.87 3.70 -6.57
CA LEU A 131 2.82 3.63 -7.66
C LEU A 131 2.78 2.20 -8.21
N LEU A 132 2.35 2.04 -9.46
CA LEU A 132 2.07 0.73 -10.06
C LEU A 132 2.86 0.52 -11.36
N LYS A 133 3.01 -0.74 -11.77
CA LYS A 133 3.68 -1.09 -13.03
C LYS A 133 2.84 -0.59 -14.22
N LYS A 134 3.44 0.15 -15.16
CA LYS A 134 2.71 0.72 -16.32
C LYS A 134 1.99 -0.33 -17.16
N SER A 135 2.48 -1.57 -17.21
CA SER A 135 1.77 -2.66 -17.91
C SER A 135 0.36 -2.91 -17.38
N LEU A 136 0.07 -2.62 -16.10
CA LEU A 136 -1.27 -2.75 -15.53
C LEU A 136 -2.25 -1.71 -16.11
N MET A 137 -1.75 -0.57 -16.62
CA MET A 137 -2.57 0.42 -17.31
C MET A 137 -3.11 -0.10 -18.65
N LYS A 138 -2.57 -1.21 -19.17
CA LYS A 138 -3.03 -1.83 -20.42
C LYS A 138 -4.21 -2.78 -20.22
N LEU A 139 -4.61 -3.06 -18.97
CA LEU A 139 -5.75 -3.91 -18.68
C LEU A 139 -7.05 -3.19 -19.10
N PRO A 140 -7.93 -3.83 -19.90
CA PRO A 140 -9.20 -3.23 -20.27
C PRO A 140 -10.04 -2.98 -19.01
N VAL A 141 -10.77 -1.86 -19.00
CA VAL A 141 -11.57 -1.35 -17.87
C VAL A 141 -10.72 -0.90 -16.67
N PHE A 142 -9.84 -1.76 -16.13
CA PHE A 142 -8.99 -1.44 -14.98
C PHE A 142 -7.98 -0.32 -15.25
N GLY A 143 -7.33 -0.31 -16.43
CA GLY A 143 -6.36 0.73 -16.78
C GLY A 143 -6.98 2.12 -16.83
N TRP A 144 -8.21 2.22 -17.36
CA TRP A 144 -8.99 3.45 -17.32
C TRP A 144 -9.41 3.83 -15.90
N GLY A 145 -9.81 2.84 -15.08
CA GLY A 145 -10.07 3.05 -13.65
C GLY A 145 -8.86 3.61 -12.90
N PHE A 146 -7.66 3.05 -13.12
CA PHE A 146 -6.42 3.54 -12.50
C PHE A 146 -6.07 4.97 -12.93
N TYR A 147 -6.36 5.34 -14.18
CA TYR A 147 -6.19 6.70 -14.66
C TYR A 147 -7.12 7.67 -13.93
N VAL A 148 -8.41 7.32 -13.81
CA VAL A 148 -9.39 8.14 -13.08
C VAL A 148 -9.05 8.25 -11.59
N LEU A 149 -8.57 7.17 -11.00
CA LEU A 149 -8.08 7.13 -9.63
C LEU A 149 -6.72 7.81 -9.47
N GLU A 150 -6.15 8.42 -10.51
CA GLU A 150 -4.86 9.14 -10.49
C GLU A 150 -3.74 8.31 -9.84
N PHE A 151 -3.70 7.00 -10.13
CA PHE A 151 -2.56 6.15 -9.76
C PHE A 151 -1.36 6.48 -10.64
N ILE A 152 -0.15 6.30 -10.11
CA ILE A 152 1.09 6.72 -10.76
C ILE A 152 1.71 5.51 -11.48
N PRO A 153 1.68 5.45 -12.83
CA PRO A 153 2.30 4.37 -13.56
C PRO A 153 3.82 4.54 -13.64
N LEU A 154 4.55 3.43 -13.46
CA LEU A 154 6.00 3.37 -13.52
C LEU A 154 6.48 2.40 -14.60
N GLU A 155 7.43 2.85 -15.42
CA GLU A 155 8.17 2.05 -16.41
C GLU A 155 9.32 1.24 -15.79
N ARG A 156 9.68 1.53 -14.52
CA ARG A 156 10.88 1.01 -13.84
C ARG A 156 12.18 1.57 -14.41
N ASP A 157 12.09 2.75 -15.01
CA ASP A 157 13.22 3.56 -15.46
C ASP A 157 13.13 4.94 -14.81
N TRP A 158 14.14 5.29 -14.02
CA TRP A 158 14.16 6.55 -13.27
C TRP A 158 14.05 7.78 -14.17
N VAL A 159 14.71 7.78 -15.34
CA VAL A 159 14.73 8.94 -16.24
C VAL A 159 13.32 9.24 -16.76
N VAL A 160 12.51 8.19 -16.95
CA VAL A 160 11.12 8.30 -17.42
C VAL A 160 10.16 8.53 -16.25
N ASP A 161 10.37 7.86 -15.12
CA ASP A 161 9.44 7.85 -13.99
C ASP A 161 9.52 9.14 -13.16
N GLU A 162 10.69 9.77 -13.04
CA GLU A 162 10.89 10.99 -12.25
C GLU A 162 9.95 12.15 -12.64
N PRO A 163 9.84 12.56 -13.92
CA PRO A 163 8.93 13.64 -14.31
C PRO A 163 7.46 13.28 -14.06
N VAL A 164 7.06 12.02 -14.28
CA VAL A 164 5.68 11.54 -14.08
C VAL A 164 5.30 11.60 -12.59
N ILE A 165 6.19 11.16 -11.71
CA ILE A 165 6.01 11.25 -10.24
C ILE A 165 5.89 12.72 -9.83
N LYS A 166 6.80 13.58 -10.30
CA LYS A 166 6.82 15.02 -9.98
C LYS A 166 5.54 15.71 -10.41
N GLU A 167 5.13 15.53 -11.67
CA GLU A 167 3.92 16.16 -12.22
C GLU A 167 2.69 15.71 -11.45
N THR A 168 2.52 14.39 -11.26
CA THR A 168 1.31 13.86 -10.60
C THR A 168 1.22 14.31 -9.14
N LEU A 169 2.29 14.13 -8.36
CA LEU A 169 2.27 14.46 -6.92
C LEU A 169 2.24 15.95 -6.64
N SER A 170 2.77 16.80 -7.54
CA SER A 170 2.64 18.25 -7.40
C SER A 170 1.18 18.70 -7.34
N THR A 171 0.28 17.99 -8.03
CA THR A 171 -1.17 18.26 -7.98
C THR A 171 -1.84 17.85 -6.66
N PHE A 172 -1.15 17.09 -5.80
CA PHE A 172 -1.64 16.64 -4.50
C PHE A 172 -1.03 17.40 -3.32
N THR A 173 -0.31 18.49 -3.56
CA THR A 173 0.33 19.30 -2.50
C THR A 173 -0.67 20.09 -1.66
N ASN A 174 -1.91 20.26 -2.13
CA ASN A 174 -2.98 20.90 -1.37
C ASN A 174 -3.36 20.06 -0.14
N PRO A 175 -3.22 20.57 1.10
CA PRO A 175 -3.57 19.83 2.31
C PRO A 175 -5.07 19.45 2.39
N GLN A 176 -5.95 20.15 1.66
CA GLN A 176 -7.38 19.83 1.63
C GLN A 176 -7.73 18.59 0.80
N ASP A 177 -6.82 18.12 -0.05
CA ASP A 177 -6.96 16.85 -0.74
C ASP A 177 -6.51 15.73 0.21
N PRO A 178 -7.35 14.77 0.63
CA PRO A 178 -6.84 13.66 1.42
C PRO A 178 -5.96 12.74 0.55
N LEU A 179 -4.84 12.26 1.09
CA LEU A 179 -3.88 11.44 0.36
C LEU A 179 -3.34 10.29 1.23
N TRP A 180 -3.48 9.07 0.73
CA TRP A 180 -2.87 7.87 1.30
C TRP A 180 -2.00 7.18 0.26
N LEU A 181 -0.77 7.66 0.08
CA LEU A 181 0.13 7.16 -0.96
C LEU A 181 0.89 5.93 -0.46
N THR A 182 0.74 4.79 -1.12
CA THR A 182 1.48 3.57 -0.79
C THR A 182 2.62 3.33 -1.77
N VAL A 183 3.83 3.17 -1.23
CA VAL A 183 5.05 2.87 -1.98
C VAL A 183 5.59 1.50 -1.53
N PHE A 184 5.90 0.66 -2.52
CA PHE A 184 6.61 -0.60 -2.32
C PHE A 184 8.05 -0.43 -2.81
N PRO A 185 9.01 -0.01 -1.95
CA PRO A 185 10.34 0.37 -2.39
C PRO A 185 11.16 -0.81 -2.95
N GLU A 186 10.81 -2.05 -2.66
CA GLU A 186 11.44 -3.23 -3.27
C GLU A 186 11.26 -3.25 -4.80
N GLY A 187 10.13 -2.71 -5.29
CA GLY A 187 9.83 -2.60 -6.71
C GLY A 187 9.51 -3.92 -7.42
N THR A 188 9.50 -5.04 -6.70
CA THR A 188 9.05 -6.37 -7.14
C THR A 188 8.60 -7.16 -5.91
N ASP A 189 7.70 -8.11 -6.11
CA ASP A 189 7.33 -9.15 -5.16
C ASP A 189 8.54 -10.00 -4.75
N TYR A 190 8.56 -10.37 -3.47
CA TYR A 190 9.59 -11.21 -2.87
C TYR A 190 9.52 -12.65 -3.40
N SER A 191 10.68 -13.19 -3.76
CA SER A 191 10.90 -14.63 -3.89
C SER A 191 12.26 -14.99 -3.31
N ASP A 192 12.46 -16.25 -2.90
CA ASP A 192 13.74 -16.68 -2.34
C ASP A 192 14.90 -16.51 -3.34
N GLU A 193 14.62 -16.68 -4.63
CA GLU A 193 15.58 -16.43 -5.71
C GLU A 193 15.96 -14.95 -5.81
N LYS A 194 14.97 -14.05 -5.79
CA LYS A 194 15.20 -12.59 -5.79
C LYS A 194 15.91 -12.14 -4.52
N CYS A 195 15.62 -12.74 -3.38
CA CYS A 195 16.29 -12.48 -2.11
C CYS A 195 17.77 -12.86 -2.17
N LYS A 196 18.10 -14.06 -2.65
CA LYS A 196 19.49 -14.48 -2.85
C LYS A 196 20.25 -13.56 -3.81
N ALA A 197 19.60 -13.14 -4.91
CA ALA A 197 20.19 -12.18 -5.85
C ALA A 197 20.44 -10.81 -5.20
N SER A 198 19.46 -10.31 -4.42
CA SER A 198 19.57 -9.07 -3.65
C SER A 198 20.70 -9.14 -2.62
N GLN A 199 20.85 -10.27 -1.92
CA GLN A 199 21.93 -10.49 -0.94
C GLN A 199 23.29 -10.53 -1.61
N LYS A 200 23.43 -11.20 -2.76
CA LYS A 200 24.66 -11.21 -3.54
C LYS A 200 25.07 -9.81 -3.97
N PHE A 201 24.12 -9.03 -4.50
CA PHE A 201 24.35 -7.63 -4.86
C PHE A 201 24.76 -6.80 -3.64
N ALA A 202 24.08 -7.00 -2.50
CA ALA A 202 24.37 -6.28 -1.26
C ALA A 202 25.83 -6.51 -0.81
N SER A 203 26.24 -7.77 -0.71
CA SER A 203 27.60 -8.16 -0.32
C SER A 203 28.67 -7.61 -1.26
N GLN A 204 28.40 -7.60 -2.57
CA GLN A 204 29.33 -7.09 -3.59
C GLN A 204 29.52 -5.57 -3.54
N ASN A 205 28.49 -4.83 -3.09
CA ASN A 205 28.50 -3.37 -3.05
C ASN A 205 28.69 -2.80 -1.63
N GLY A 206 29.03 -3.65 -0.64
CA GLY A 206 29.20 -3.22 0.75
C GLY A 206 27.91 -2.72 1.42
N LEU A 207 26.74 -3.16 0.93
CA LEU A 207 25.43 -2.80 1.46
C LEU A 207 24.97 -3.84 2.51
N PRO A 208 24.05 -3.48 3.43
CA PRO A 208 23.52 -4.42 4.41
C PRO A 208 22.80 -5.59 3.73
N VAL A 209 23.16 -6.80 4.15
CA VAL A 209 22.57 -8.05 3.65
C VAL A 209 21.27 -8.32 4.40
N LEU A 210 20.14 -8.13 3.71
CA LEU A 210 18.80 -8.30 4.29
C LEU A 210 18.30 -9.75 4.11
N LYS A 211 17.59 -10.27 5.12
CA LYS A 211 17.10 -11.67 5.13
C LYS A 211 15.62 -11.83 4.74
N ASN A 212 14.77 -10.88 5.15
CA ASN A 212 13.31 -11.00 5.05
C ASN A 212 12.68 -10.09 3.99
N VAL A 213 13.45 -9.13 3.48
CA VAL A 213 13.03 -8.10 2.51
C VAL A 213 14.13 -7.90 1.47
N LEU A 214 13.77 -7.42 0.28
CA LEU A 214 14.74 -7.04 -0.74
C LEU A 214 15.36 -5.67 -0.45
N LEU A 215 16.51 -5.37 -1.06
CA LEU A 215 17.10 -4.04 -0.97
C LEU A 215 16.15 -2.99 -1.58
N PRO A 216 15.81 -1.91 -0.84
CA PRO A 216 14.88 -0.91 -1.32
C PRO A 216 15.50 -0.03 -2.42
N LYS A 217 14.72 0.25 -3.46
CA LYS A 217 14.99 1.28 -4.46
C LYS A 217 14.54 2.63 -3.90
N THR A 218 15.49 3.43 -3.45
CA THR A 218 15.22 4.65 -2.67
C THR A 218 14.77 5.86 -3.49
N LYS A 219 15.15 5.94 -4.78
CA LYS A 219 14.90 7.14 -5.62
C LYS A 219 13.43 7.57 -5.68
N GLY A 220 12.54 6.64 -6.04
CA GLY A 220 11.11 6.92 -6.17
C GLY A 220 10.46 7.32 -4.85
N PHE A 221 10.83 6.63 -3.76
CA PHE A 221 10.37 6.95 -2.42
C PHE A 221 10.86 8.34 -1.96
N TYR A 222 12.15 8.64 -2.16
CA TYR A 222 12.73 9.94 -1.82
C TYR A 222 12.02 11.07 -2.57
N ALA A 223 11.77 10.91 -3.87
CA ALA A 223 11.04 11.92 -4.64
C ALA A 223 9.60 12.12 -4.15
N CYS A 224 8.88 11.05 -3.81
CA CYS A 224 7.55 11.18 -3.21
C CYS A 224 7.60 11.97 -1.90
N LEU A 225 8.56 11.65 -1.04
CA LEU A 225 8.73 12.33 0.24
C LEU A 225 9.11 13.80 0.05
N GLU A 226 10.05 14.11 -0.84
CA GLU A 226 10.51 15.47 -1.10
C GLU A 226 9.37 16.39 -1.55
N ILE A 227 8.50 15.89 -2.43
CA ILE A 227 7.35 16.65 -2.95
C ILE A 227 6.27 16.83 -1.88
N LEU A 228 5.98 15.77 -1.11
CA LEU A 228 4.82 15.74 -0.22
C LEU A 228 5.13 16.22 1.21
N ARG A 229 6.40 16.30 1.64
CA ARG A 229 6.80 16.56 3.04
C ARG A 229 6.13 17.77 3.70
N SER A 230 5.82 18.83 2.94
CA SER A 230 5.17 20.03 3.46
C SER A 230 3.67 19.89 3.68
N SER A 231 3.09 18.79 3.22
CA SER A 231 1.64 18.53 3.20
C SER A 231 1.24 17.22 3.89
N LEU A 232 2.19 16.46 4.44
CA LEU A 232 1.90 15.24 5.20
C LEU A 232 1.60 15.58 6.66
N ASP A 233 0.56 14.99 7.24
CA ASP A 233 0.14 15.24 8.62
C ASP A 233 0.90 14.31 9.60
N ALA A 234 1.05 13.03 9.22
CA ALA A 234 1.95 12.09 9.86
C ALA A 234 3.12 11.76 8.94
N GLY A 235 4.30 11.63 9.52
CA GLY A 235 5.48 11.16 8.80
C GLY A 235 5.32 9.74 8.26
N SER A 236 6.28 9.27 7.44
CA SER A 236 6.13 8.04 6.65
C SER A 236 5.81 6.84 7.53
N ILE A 237 4.79 6.07 7.18
CA ILE A 237 4.39 4.90 7.96
C ILE A 237 4.93 3.65 7.28
N PHE A 238 5.82 2.93 7.95
CA PHE A 238 6.31 1.64 7.49
C PHE A 238 5.34 0.52 7.87
N LEU A 239 4.98 -0.31 6.89
CA LEU A 239 4.09 -1.44 7.01
C LEU A 239 4.82 -2.74 6.64
N PRO A 240 5.55 -3.38 7.58
CA PRO A 240 5.97 -4.77 7.39
C PRO A 240 4.75 -5.68 7.35
N CYS A 241 4.43 -6.20 6.18
CA CYS A 241 3.52 -7.30 5.97
C CYS A 241 4.29 -8.62 6.11
N SER A 242 3.99 -9.40 7.16
CA SER A 242 4.30 -10.81 7.23
C SER A 242 3.04 -11.61 6.95
N ILE A 243 3.06 -12.42 5.90
CA ILE A 243 2.01 -13.40 5.62
C ILE A 243 2.53 -14.73 6.15
N ASP A 244 2.19 -15.03 7.40
CA ASP A 244 2.15 -16.41 7.83
C ASP A 244 0.81 -16.97 7.34
N THR A 245 0.83 -18.17 6.78
CA THR A 245 -0.24 -18.85 6.01
C THR A 245 -1.61 -19.02 6.71
N CYS A 246 -1.81 -18.41 7.89
CA CYS A 246 -3.13 -18.17 8.49
C CYS A 246 -3.20 -16.94 9.42
N PHE A 247 -2.15 -16.12 9.49
CA PHE A 247 -2.10 -14.86 10.22
C PHE A 247 -1.40 -13.82 9.33
N CYS A 248 -2.18 -12.87 8.83
CA CYS A 248 -1.58 -11.67 8.25
C CYS A 248 -1.28 -10.70 9.39
N SER A 249 0.02 -10.53 9.67
CA SER A 249 0.49 -9.50 10.61
C SER A 249 1.02 -8.34 9.78
N THR A 250 0.30 -7.22 9.81
CA THR A 250 0.83 -5.95 9.32
C THR A 250 1.33 -5.17 10.52
N PHE A 251 2.65 -5.02 10.61
CA PHE A 251 3.26 -4.11 11.57
C PHE A 251 3.09 -2.68 11.06
N VAL A 252 3.04 -1.71 11.95
CA VAL A 252 2.95 -0.29 11.61
C VAL A 252 4.00 0.47 12.42
N VAL A 253 4.89 1.19 11.74
CA VAL A 253 5.90 2.05 12.37
C VAL A 253 5.84 3.44 11.76
N PRO A 254 5.28 4.46 12.44
CA PRO A 254 5.34 5.85 12.01
C PRO A 254 6.78 6.37 12.14
N VAL A 255 7.28 6.98 11.08
CA VAL A 255 8.57 7.68 11.05
C VAL A 255 8.28 9.17 11.06
N ALA A 256 8.40 9.82 12.23
CA ALA A 256 8.28 11.27 12.34
C ALA A 256 9.49 11.97 11.67
N PHE A 257 9.23 13.00 10.85
CA PHE A 257 10.25 13.80 10.18
C PHE A 257 10.47 15.12 10.91
N ASP A 258 11.53 15.21 11.70
CA ASP A 258 11.83 16.36 12.56
C ASP A 258 12.55 17.51 11.82
N GLY A 259 12.20 17.76 10.54
CA GLY A 259 12.73 18.87 9.74
C GLY A 259 14.22 18.82 9.37
N LYS A 260 14.97 17.79 9.77
CA LYS A 260 16.40 17.61 9.43
C LYS A 260 16.59 16.73 8.18
N PRO A 261 17.68 16.90 7.40
CA PRO A 261 17.99 16.01 6.27
C PRO A 261 18.08 14.56 6.77
N VAL A 262 17.20 13.71 6.28
CA VAL A 262 17.12 12.30 6.69
C VAL A 262 18.16 11.51 5.90
N ASN A 263 19.23 11.13 6.59
CA ASN A 263 20.05 9.99 6.19
C ASN A 263 19.23 8.72 6.41
N PHE A 264 18.71 8.13 5.32
CA PHE A 264 18.04 6.84 5.34
C PHE A 264 19.04 5.74 5.72
N ASN A 265 19.22 5.51 7.01
CA ASN A 265 20.00 4.38 7.48
C ASN A 265 19.12 3.12 7.41
N VAL A 266 19.34 2.32 6.36
CA VAL A 266 18.58 1.10 6.00
C VAL A 266 18.42 0.15 7.20
N THR A 267 19.29 0.22 8.20
CA THR A 267 19.27 -0.58 9.42
C THR A 267 18.03 -0.36 10.30
N LYS A 268 17.35 0.81 10.23
CA LYS A 268 16.11 1.06 11.00
C LYS A 268 14.84 0.46 10.36
N LEU A 269 14.94 -0.11 9.15
CA LEU A 269 13.83 -0.81 8.47
C LEU A 269 13.76 -2.32 8.82
N VAL A 270 14.63 -2.81 9.71
CA VAL A 270 14.92 -4.26 9.89
C VAL A 270 14.57 -4.78 11.29
N LEU A 271 13.81 -4.04 12.10
CA LEU A 271 13.29 -4.55 13.37
C LEU A 271 11.77 -4.67 13.33
#